data_AF-A0AAP6EES1-F1
#
_entry.id   AF-A0AAP6EES1-F1
#
_cell.length_a   1.000
_cell.length_b   1.000
_cell.length_c   1.000
_cell.angle_alpha   90.00
_cell.angle_beta   90.00
_cell.angle_gamma   90.00
#
_symmetry.space_group_name_H-M   'P 1'
#
loop_
_entity.id
_entity.type
_entity.pdbx_description
1 polymer ?
#
loop_
_entity_poly.entity_id
_entity_poly.type
_entity_poly.pdbx_seq_one_letter_code
_entity_poly.pdbx_strand_id
1 'polypeptide(L)' 'MCSHTVSGTAEGSAHVVAAHPEQGWNLLCDGTIVFDDCGELLPDGRVVAPAGRLVAA' A
#
# COMPACT_ATOMS: atom_id res chain seq x y z
N MET A 1 6.92 -6.79 -4.33
CA MET A 1 6.97 -5.49 -3.63
C MET A 1 7.49 -4.39 -4.53
N CYS A 2 6.58 -3.62 -5.12
CA CYS A 2 6.89 -2.33 -5.71
C CYS A 2 7.75 -1.47 -4.75
N SER A 3 8.71 -0.70 -5.26
CA SER A 3 9.46 0.28 -4.46
C SER A 3 8.56 1.44 -4.05
N HIS A 4 7.69 1.22 -3.07
CA HIS A 4 7.05 2.29 -2.32
C HIS A 4 8.14 2.89 -1.42
N THR A 5 8.86 3.87 -1.94
CA THR A 5 9.48 4.85 -1.05
C THR A 5 8.33 5.61 -0.41
N VAL A 6 7.92 5.18 0.78
CA VAL A 6 7.18 6.05 1.69
C VAL A 6 8.05 7.29 1.82
N SER A 7 7.65 8.38 1.14
CA SER A 7 8.31 9.67 1.22
C SER A 7 8.11 10.22 2.64
N GLY A 8 8.93 9.74 3.56
CA GLY A 8 8.92 10.15 4.95
C GLY A 8 9.54 11.52 5.13
N THR A 9 8.73 12.57 4.96
CA THR A 9 8.95 13.86 5.62
C THR A 9 7.63 14.41 6.14
N ALA A 10 7.07 13.79 7.18
CA ALA A 10 6.06 14.41 8.03
C ALA A 10 5.81 13.51 9.24
N GLU A 11 5.73 14.10 10.43
CA GLU A 11 5.17 13.43 11.61
C GLU A 11 3.76 12.92 11.26
N GLY A 12 3.61 11.62 11.00
CA GLY A 12 2.34 11.01 10.61
C GLY A 12 2.32 10.15 9.33
N SER A 13 3.43 9.55 8.92
CA SER A 13 3.38 8.51 7.88
C SER A 13 2.89 7.19 8.47
N ALA A 14 1.91 6.57 7.82
CA ALA A 14 1.43 5.25 8.20
C ALA A 14 2.55 4.20 8.08
N HIS A 15 2.62 3.27 9.04
CA HIS A 15 3.62 2.21 9.09
C HIS A 15 2.95 0.83 9.17
N VAL A 16 3.66 -0.20 8.75
CA VAL A 16 3.17 -1.58 8.76
C VAL A 16 3.01 -2.07 10.20
N VAL A 17 1.80 -2.52 10.55
CA VAL A 17 1.47 -3.13 11.86
C VAL A 17 1.23 -4.63 11.76
N ALA A 18 0.94 -5.15 10.56
CA ALA A 18 0.93 -6.58 10.27
C ALA A 18 1.38 -6.85 8.83
N ALA A 19 2.24 -7.84 8.64
CA ALA A 19 2.76 -8.22 7.32
C ALA A 19 2.38 -9.67 7.01
N HIS A 20 1.72 -9.89 5.87
CA HIS A 20 1.35 -11.21 5.37
C HIS A 20 1.89 -11.40 3.94
N PRO A 21 3.21 -11.55 3.80
CA PRO A 21 3.84 -11.71 2.49
C PRO A 21 3.39 -12.99 1.78
N GLU A 22 3.03 -14.07 2.50
CA GLU A 22 2.49 -15.27 1.85
C GLU A 22 1.15 -15.03 1.15
N GLN A 23 0.39 -14.03 1.62
CA GLN A 23 -0.92 -13.66 1.09
C GLN A 23 -0.85 -12.42 0.20
N GLY A 24 0.32 -11.79 0.09
CA GLY A 24 0.57 -10.64 -0.76
C GLY A 24 0.04 -9.31 -0.24
N TRP A 25 -0.07 -9.11 1.09
CA TRP A 25 -0.54 -7.84 1.65
C TRP A 25 0.14 -7.44 2.97
N ASN A 26 0.04 -6.14 3.30
CA ASN A 26 0.46 -5.56 4.57
C ASN A 26 -0.63 -4.61 5.10
N LEU A 27 -0.89 -4.65 6.41
CA LEU A 27 -1.79 -3.72 7.09
C LEU A 27 -0.98 -2.56 7.68
N LEU A 28 -1.44 -1.34 7.41
CA LEU A 28 -0.90 -0.11 7.98
C LEU A 28 -1.67 0.31 9.24
N CYS A 29 -1.04 1.13 10.08
CA CYS A 29 -1.60 1.59 11.36
C CYS A 29 -2.89 2.42 11.23
N ASP A 30 -3.17 2.99 10.06
CA ASP A 30 -4.40 3.74 9.76
C ASP A 30 -5.55 2.85 9.28
N GLY A 31 -5.32 1.53 9.15
CA GLY A 31 -6.30 0.56 8.67
C GLY A 31 -6.26 0.30 7.18
N THR A 32 -5.38 0.97 6.43
CA THR A 32 -5.17 0.70 5.00
C THR A 32 -4.43 -0.62 4.81
N ILE A 33 -4.91 -1.45 3.88
CA ILE A 33 -4.23 -2.68 3.43
C ILE A 33 -3.56 -2.40 2.09
N VAL A 34 -2.26 -2.60 2.01
CA VAL A 34 -1.47 -2.46 0.78
C VAL A 34 -1.14 -3.84 0.23
N PHE A 35 -1.45 -4.07 -1.04
CA PHE A 35 -1.19 -5.32 -1.75
C PHE A 35 0.16 -5.26 -2.49
N ASP A 36 0.75 -6.43 -2.79
CA ASP A 36 2.07 -6.51 -3.44
C ASP A 36 2.10 -5.85 -4.84
N ASP A 37 0.94 -5.80 -5.50
CA ASP A 37 0.72 -5.16 -6.81
C ASP A 37 0.54 -3.63 -6.71
N CYS A 38 0.93 -2.98 -5.61
CA CYS A 38 0.71 -1.54 -5.37
C CYS A 38 -0.78 -1.12 -5.22
N GLY A 39 -1.73 -2.06 -5.17
CA GLY A 39 -3.14 -1.75 -4.87
C GLY A 39 -3.38 -1.47 -3.39
N GLU A 40 -4.44 -0.75 -3.05
CA GLU A 40 -4.79 -0.43 -1.66
C GLU A 40 -6.28 -0.68 -1.38
N LEU A 41 -6.58 -1.16 -0.17
CA LEU A 41 -7.93 -1.19 0.39
C LEU A 41 -7.96 -0.26 1.60
N LEU A 42 -8.73 0.82 1.48
CA LEU A 42 -8.91 1.81 2.55
C LEU A 42 -9.77 1.23 3.69
N PRO A 43 -9.65 1.76 4.91
CA PRO A 43 -10.48 1.35 6.05
C PRO A 43 -12.00 1.49 5.79
N ASP A 44 -12.40 2.42 4.91
CA ASP A 44 -13.80 2.58 4.47
C ASP A 44 -14.27 1.51 3.47
N GLY A 45 -13.42 0.54 3.12
CA GLY A 45 -13.69 -0.53 2.16
C GLY A 45 -13.54 -0.12 0.69
N ARG A 46 -13.02 1.08 0.41
CA ARG A 46 -12.76 1.54 -0.96
C ARG A 46 -11.49 0.91 -1.51
N VAL A 47 -11.56 0.43 -2.74
CA VAL A 47 -10.39 -0.11 -3.46
C VAL A 47 -9.76 1.00 -4.30
N VAL A 48 -8.46 1.22 -4.10
CA VAL A 48 -7.61 2.04 -4.96
C VAL A 48 -6.82 1.10 -5.84
N ALA A 49 -7.05 1.18 -7.15
CA ALA A 49 -6.31 0.39 -8.10
C ALA A 49 -4.82 0.81 -8.09
N PRO A 50 -3.90 -0.12 -8.36
CA PRO A 50 -2.51 0.21 -8.62
C PRO A 50 -2.44 1.39 -9.59
N ALA A 51 -1.67 2.42 -9.26
CA ALA A 51 -1.34 3.46 -10.22
C ALA A 51 -0.49 2.80 -11.31
N GLY A 52 -1.17 2.28 -12.34
CA GLY A 52 -0.56 1.49 -13.38
C GLY A 52 0.66 2.20 -13.89
N ARG A 53 1.80 1.50 -13.91
CA ARG A 53 2.94 1.98 -14.67
C ARG A 53 2.42 2.22 -16.09
N LEU A 54 2.39 3.47 -16.53
CA LEU A 54 2.22 3.80 -17.95
C LEU A 54 3.24 2.97 -18.71
N VAL A 55 2.79 1.87 -19.32
CA VAL A 55 3.61 1.12 -20.26
C VAL A 55 3.50 1.92 -21.55
N ALA A 56 4.57 2.64 -21.88
CA ALA A 56 4.66 3.25 -23.21
C ALA A 56 4.65 2.10 -24.22
N ALA A 57 3.65 2.09 -25.10
CA ALA A 57 3.54 1.15 -26.21
C ALA A 57 4.64 1.39 -27.25
#